data_AF-A0A534B6A3-F1
#
_entry.id   AF-A0A534B6A3-F1
#
_cell.length_a   1.000
_cell.length_b   1.000
_cell.length_c   1.000
_cell.angle_alpha   90.00
_cell.angle_beta   90.00
_cell.angle_gamma   90.00
#
_symmetry.space_group_name_H-M   'P 1'
#
loop_
_entity.id
_entity.type
_entity.pdbx_description
1 polymer ?
#
loop_
_entity_poly.entity_id
_entity_poly.type
_entity_poly.pdbx_seq_one_letter_code
_entity_poly.pdbx_strand_id
1 'polypeptide(L)' 'MPHLIVLYSANLESETDMSALCRRLADAMLTVQDEQRQQVFPTGGVRVFAYPASHYALADGQRDYAFVYLNLR' A
#
# COMPACT_ATOMS: atom_id res chain seq x y z
N MET A 1 -5.01 4.15 15.14
CA MET A 1 -3.60 3.90 14.76
C MET A 1 -3.58 3.73 13.26
N PRO A 2 -3.20 4.77 12.50
CA PRO A 2 -3.37 4.78 11.05
C PRO A 2 -2.49 3.72 10.41
N HIS A 3 -3.12 2.74 9.78
CA HIS A 3 -2.42 1.67 9.09
C HIS A 3 -2.95 1.47 7.68
N LEU A 4 -2.02 1.35 6.74
CA LEU A 4 -2.29 1.06 5.35
C LEU A 4 -1.86 -0.38 5.04
N ILE A 5 -2.78 -1.18 4.54
CA ILE A 5 -2.51 -2.56 4.09
C ILE A 5 -2.55 -2.57 2.56
N VAL A 6 -1.50 -3.13 1.96
CA VAL A 6 -1.37 -3.39 0.52
C VAL A 6 -1.47 -4.90 0.31
N LEU A 7 -2.54 -5.36 -0.32
CA LEU A 7 -2.67 -6.74 -0.79
C LEU A 7 -2.46 -6.76 -2.29
N TYR A 8 -1.56 -7.59 -2.79
CA TYR A 8 -1.21 -7.57 -4.21
C TYR A 8 -0.85 -8.96 -4.75
N SER A 9 -0.94 -9.14 -6.07
CA SER A 9 -0.53 -10.38 -6.73
C SER A 9 1.00 -10.50 -6.79
N ALA A 10 1.55 -11.65 -6.42
CA ALA A 10 3.00 -11.83 -6.26
C ALA A 10 3.83 -11.66 -7.55
N ASN A 11 3.23 -11.70 -8.75
CA ASN A 11 3.94 -11.36 -9.99
C ASN A 11 4.48 -9.93 -10.03
N LEU A 12 4.00 -9.02 -9.16
CA LEU A 12 4.57 -7.66 -9.08
C LEU A 12 5.93 -7.60 -8.37
N GLU A 13 6.35 -8.65 -7.65
CA GLU A 13 7.64 -8.66 -6.95
C GLU A 13 8.84 -8.51 -7.92
N SER A 14 8.70 -8.96 -9.17
CA SER A 14 9.73 -8.75 -10.21
C SER A 14 9.66 -7.39 -10.89
N GLU A 15 8.51 -6.71 -10.83
CA GLU A 15 8.24 -5.49 -11.59
C GLU A 15 8.49 -4.21 -10.78
N THR A 16 8.53 -4.31 -9.44
CA THR A 16 8.68 -3.12 -8.59
C THR A 16 9.26 -3.43 -7.21
N ASP A 17 9.84 -2.41 -6.59
CA ASP A 17 10.30 -2.48 -5.20
C ASP A 17 9.13 -2.15 -4.24
N MET A 18 8.53 -3.21 -3.69
CA MET A 18 7.40 -3.07 -2.76
C MET A 18 7.80 -2.41 -1.43
N SER A 19 9.07 -2.52 -1.02
CA SER A 19 9.58 -1.86 0.18
C SER A 19 9.68 -0.35 -0.02
N ALA A 20 10.19 0.08 -1.17
CA ALA A 20 10.22 1.49 -1.54
C ALA A 20 8.81 2.08 -1.67
N LEU A 21 7.84 1.32 -2.20
CA LEU A 21 6.44 1.72 -2.22
C LEU A 21 5.89 1.94 -0.79
N CYS A 22 6.13 0.98 0.12
CA CYS A 22 5.68 1.10 1.51
C CYS A 22 6.24 2.36 2.20
N ARG A 23 7.54 2.64 2.01
CA ARG A 23 8.17 3.85 2.56
C ARG A 23 7.52 5.12 2.02
N ARG A 24 7.36 5.21 0.70
CA ARG A 24 6.73 6.37 0.06
C ARG A 24 5.29 6.59 0.50
N LEU A 25 4.52 5.52 0.70
CA LEU A 25 3.15 5.63 1.20
C LEU A 25 3.14 6.15 2.65
N ALA A 26 4.05 5.66 3.50
CA ALA A 26 4.19 6.17 4.87
C ALA A 26 4.55 7.66 4.87
N ASP A 27 5.49 8.07 4.02
CA ASP A 27 5.88 9.48 3.87
C ASP A 27 4.71 10.35 3.39
N ALA A 28 3.93 9.88 2.42
CA ALA A 28 2.74 10.58 1.94
C ALA A 28 1.66 10.73 3.02
N MET A 29 1.47 9.72 3.89
CA MET A 29 0.56 9.85 5.03
C MET A 29 1.01 10.98 5.97
N LEU A 30 2.31 11.15 6.20
CA LEU A 30 2.82 12.19 7.09
C LEU A 30 2.60 13.62 6.54
N THR A 31 2.32 13.79 5.24
CA THR A 31 2.05 15.11 4.65
C THR A 31 0.60 15.56 4.81
N VAL A 32 -0.31 14.69 5.24
CA VAL A 32 -1.75 15.01 5.33
C VAL A 32 -2.01 15.93 6.52
N GLN A 33 -2.64 17.07 6.24
CA GLN A 33 -3.02 18.08 7.23
C GLN A 33 -4.53 18.35 7.21
N ASP A 34 -5.09 18.69 8.37
CA ASP A 34 -6.47 19.16 8.49
C ASP A 34 -6.61 20.66 8.15
N GLU A 35 -7.82 21.19 8.29
CA GLU A 35 -8.13 22.61 8.01
C GLU A 35 -7.37 23.58 8.95
N GLN A 36 -6.90 23.11 10.11
CA GLN A 36 -6.07 23.88 11.05
C GLN A 36 -4.56 23.67 10.83
N ARG A 37 -4.16 23.05 9.70
CA ARG A 37 -2.77 22.70 9.37
C ARG A 37 -2.11 21.75 10.39
N GLN A 38 -2.89 20.98 11.14
CA GLN A 38 -2.36 19.97 12.04
C GLN A 38 -2.23 18.64 11.30
N GLN A 39 -1.21 17.86 11.67
CA GLN A 39 -0.94 16.57 11.05
C GLN A 39 -2.04 15.56 11.39
N VAL A 40 -2.68 15.00 10.35
CA VAL A 40 -3.82 14.06 10.52
C VAL A 40 -3.36 12.71 11.05
N PHE A 41 -2.23 12.20 10.56
CA PHE A 41 -1.69 10.90 10.94
C PHE A 41 -0.45 11.07 11.83
N PRO A 42 -0.51 10.79 13.14
CA PRO A 42 0.64 10.97 14.02
C PRO A 42 1.82 10.09 13.63
N THR A 43 3.04 10.64 13.61
CA THR A 43 4.25 9.96 13.13
C THR A 43 4.49 8.61 13.82
N GLY A 44 4.33 8.53 15.15
CA GLY A 44 4.51 7.28 15.90
C GLY A 44 3.42 6.22 15.64
N GLY A 45 2.33 6.60 14.96
CA GLY A 45 1.19 5.72 14.67
C GLY A 45 1.13 5.19 13.25
N VAL A 46 1.88 5.78 12.30
CA VAL A 46 1.85 5.40 10.87
C VAL A 46 2.49 4.04 10.65
N ARG A 47 1.78 3.16 9.95
CA ARG A 47 2.25 1.82 9.59
C ARG A 47 1.80 1.50 8.16
N VAL A 48 2.68 0.90 7.37
CA VAL A 48 2.34 0.38 6.04
C VAL A 48 2.83 -1.06 5.96
N PHE A 49 1.94 -1.96 5.55
CA PHE A 49 2.25 -3.37 5.35
C PHE A 49 1.90 -3.76 3.93
N ALA A 50 2.74 -4.57 3.30
CA ALA A 50 2.46 -5.16 1.99
C ALA A 50 2.55 -6.67 2.08
N TYR A 51 1.54 -7.36 1.55
CA TYR A 51 1.45 -8.81 1.54
C TYR A 51 1.27 -9.32 0.10
N PRO A 52 2.26 -10.04 -0.44
CA PRO A 52 2.11 -10.71 -1.71
C PRO A 52 1.18 -11.91 -1.57
N ALA A 53 0.18 -12.01 -2.42
CA ALA A 53 -0.63 -13.20 -2.60
C ALA A 53 0.13 -14.19 -3.48
N SER A 54 0.60 -15.31 -2.91
CA SER A 54 1.27 -16.38 -3.65
C SER A 54 0.34 -17.13 -4.61
N HIS A 55 -0.97 -17.04 -4.38
CA HIS A 55 -2.02 -17.63 -5.21
C HIS A 55 -3.11 -16.59 -5.45
N TYR A 56 -3.46 -16.41 -6.72
CA TYR A 56 -4.49 -15.46 -7.15
C TYR A 56 -5.06 -15.89 -8.51
N ALA A 57 -6.27 -15.44 -8.81
CA ALA A 57 -6.90 -15.53 -10.13
C ALA A 57 -7.48 -14.16 -10.45
N LEU A 58 -7.12 -13.61 -11.61
CA LEU A 58 -7.46 -12.24 -11.99
C LEU A 58 -8.22 -12.23 -13.32
N ALA A 59 -9.39 -11.57 -13.31
CA ALA A 59 -10.25 -11.40 -14.47
C ALA A 59 -10.51 -12.72 -15.23
N ASP A 60 -10.30 -12.72 -16.55
CA ASP A 60 -10.49 -13.87 -17.44
C ASP A 60 -9.24 -14.75 -17.63
N GLY A 61 -8.13 -14.39 -16.99
CA GLY A 61 -6.87 -15.15 -17.05
C GLY A 61 -6.20 -15.20 -18.42
N GLN A 62 -6.61 -14.39 -19.41
CA GLN A 62 -6.04 -14.46 -20.77
C GLN A 62 -4.67 -13.79 -20.93
N ARG A 63 -4.23 -13.02 -19.94
CA ARG A 63 -2.94 -12.31 -19.92
C ARG A 63 -2.34 -12.39 -18.53
N ASP A 64 -1.06 -12.04 -18.43
CA ASP A 64 -0.39 -11.86 -17.14
C ASP A 64 -0.86 -10.55 -16.49
N TYR A 65 -2.01 -10.62 -15.82
CA TYR A 65 -2.57 -9.50 -15.09
C TYR A 65 -1.93 -9.38 -13.71
N ALA A 66 -1.88 -8.16 -13.21
CA ALA A 66 -1.52 -7.86 -11.83
C ALA A 66 -2.62 -7.03 -11.15
N PHE A 67 -2.71 -7.15 -9.83
CA PHE A 67 -3.71 -6.42 -9.05
C PHE A 67 -3.12 -5.96 -7.71
N VAL A 68 -3.56 -4.78 -7.27
CA VAL A 68 -3.16 -4.18 -5.99
C VAL A 68 -4.40 -3.57 -5.34
N TYR A 69 -4.65 -3.92 -4.08
CA TYR A 69 -5.68 -3.34 -3.23
C TYR A 69 -5.05 -2.65 -2.01
N LEU A 70 -5.44 -1.40 -1.77
CA LEU A 70 -4.99 -0.59 -0.64
C LEU A 70 -6.18 -0.30 0.29
N ASN A 71 -6.00 -0.56 1.58
CA ASN A 71 -6.96 -0.20 2.62
C ASN A 71 -6.30 0.61 3.72
N LEU A 72 -6.79 1.84 3.95
CA LEU A 72 -6.37 2.72 5.03
C LEU A 72 -7.42 2.72 6.14
N ARG A 73 -7.00 2.47 7.39
CA ARG A 73 -7.87 2.43 8.57
C ARG A 73 -7.28 3.15 9.78
#